data_AF-A0A139HI33-F1
#
_entry.id   AF-A0A139HI33-F1
#
_cell.length_a   1.000
_cell.length_b   1.000
_cell.length_c   1.000
_cell.angle_alpha   90.00
_cell.angle_beta   90.00
_cell.angle_gamma   90.00
#
_symmetry.space_group_name_H-M   'P 1'
#
loop_
_entity.id
_entity.type
_entity.pdbx_description
1 polymer ?
#
loop_
_entity_poly.entity_id
_entity_poly.type
_entity_poly.pdbx_seq_one_letter_code
_entity_poly.pdbx_strand_id
1 'polypeptide(L)'
;MPPIRRPRTLSSRSVRGRGFQKKGYRDYGELYFQLKRSYAHFSRYCFVNEYGTVRDLLYNMEDSLGGEEPALPEGLHVEFHFRKQLVIPSNEIVTRRADSEMNMDGGETIYAKVFDVDGYEYEWDGGSEWTAKPNRRPIPRILVESEEYHKPYWMYDFGDE
;
A
#
# COMPACT_ATOMS: atom_id res chain seq x y z
N MET A 1 41.70 -14.94 19.95
CA MET A 1 40.31 -14.42 19.92
C MET A 1 39.86 -14.33 18.48
N PRO A 2 38.76 -14.98 18.08
CA PRO A 2 38.18 -14.73 16.76
C PRO A 2 37.61 -13.30 16.73
N PRO A 3 37.72 -12.57 15.62
CA PRO A 3 37.17 -11.23 15.53
C PRO A 3 35.64 -11.29 15.67
N ILE A 4 35.10 -10.45 16.56
CA ILE A 4 33.67 -10.17 16.68
C ILE A 4 33.18 -9.73 15.30
N ARG A 5 32.41 -10.59 14.62
CA ARG A 5 31.73 -10.23 13.37
C ARG A 5 30.72 -9.15 13.74
N ARG A 6 31.06 -7.89 13.46
CA ARG A 6 30.09 -6.80 13.48
C ARG A 6 28.86 -7.27 12.68
N PRO A 7 27.62 -7.09 13.16
CA PRO A 7 26.46 -7.32 12.32
C PRO A 7 26.70 -6.54 11.03
N ARG A 8 26.62 -7.21 9.87
CA ARG A 8 26.85 -6.56 8.58
C ARG A 8 25.84 -5.41 8.50
N THR A 9 26.29 -4.18 8.70
CA THR A 9 25.60 -2.98 8.22
C THR A 9 25.56 -3.10 6.70
N LEU A 10 24.49 -3.72 6.19
CA LEU A 10 24.22 -3.92 4.77
C LEU A 10 23.50 -2.72 4.14
N SER A 11 23.12 -1.72 4.95
CA SER A 11 22.39 -0.53 4.51
C SER A 11 23.33 0.56 4.00
N SER A 12 23.98 0.29 2.87
CA SER A 12 24.59 1.33 2.03
C SER A 12 24.38 1.03 0.54
N ARG A 13 23.45 0.14 0.20
CA ARG A 13 23.10 -0.14 -1.20
C ARG A 13 22.23 0.99 -1.75
N SER A 14 22.80 2.18 -1.89
CA SER A 14 22.27 3.16 -2.82
C SER A 14 22.52 2.63 -4.23
N VAL A 15 21.53 1.97 -4.84
CA VAL A 15 21.62 1.59 -6.27
C VAL A 15 21.27 2.82 -7.10
N ARG A 16 22.13 3.84 -7.01
CA ARG A 16 22.12 5.00 -7.91
C ARG A 16 22.68 4.52 -9.24
N GLY A 17 21.80 4.03 -10.12
CA GLY A 17 22.22 3.52 -11.43
C GLY A 17 21.10 3.09 -12.37
N ARG A 18 19.94 2.67 -11.87
CA ARG A 18 18.78 2.39 -12.73
C ARG A 18 17.96 3.64 -13.10
N GLY A 19 18.29 4.80 -12.54
CA GLY A 19 17.54 6.06 -12.66
C GLY A 19 16.62 6.27 -11.45
N PHE A 20 16.36 7.54 -11.12
CA PHE A 20 15.44 7.94 -10.05
C PHE A 20 14.06 7.28 -10.26
N GLN A 21 13.44 6.80 -9.17
CA GLN A 21 12.08 6.22 -9.15
C GLN A 21 11.86 4.97 -10.04
N LYS A 22 12.93 4.26 -10.41
CA LYS A 22 12.80 2.98 -11.12
C LYS A 22 12.81 1.78 -10.17
N LYS A 23 12.42 0.62 -10.69
CA LYS A 23 12.46 -0.65 -9.94
C LYS A 23 13.83 -0.89 -9.29
N GLY A 24 13.84 -1.19 -8.00
CA GLY A 24 15.05 -1.40 -7.21
C GLY A 24 15.75 -0.11 -6.77
N TYR A 25 15.15 1.06 -6.97
CA TYR A 25 15.72 2.34 -6.51
C TYR A 25 15.77 2.38 -4.99
N ARG A 26 16.94 2.77 -4.48
CA ARG A 26 17.23 2.88 -3.05
C ARG A 26 18.04 4.13 -2.78
N ASP A 27 17.65 4.90 -1.77
CA ASP A 27 18.43 6.02 -1.26
C ASP A 27 18.64 5.82 0.25
N TYR A 28 19.88 5.55 0.67
CA TYR A 28 20.21 5.29 2.07
C TYR A 28 19.36 4.22 2.78
N GLY A 29 18.98 3.16 2.05
CA GLY A 29 18.14 2.09 2.58
C GLY A 29 16.64 2.36 2.46
N GLU A 30 16.23 3.55 2.00
CA GLU A 30 14.84 3.85 1.71
C GLU A 30 14.45 3.36 0.32
N LEU A 31 13.34 2.62 0.26
CA LEU A 31 12.66 2.20 -0.94
C LEU A 31 11.70 3.29 -1.39
N TYR A 32 11.67 3.55 -2.69
CA TYR A 32 10.69 4.45 -3.29
C TYR A 32 9.43 3.69 -3.66
N PHE A 33 8.26 4.24 -3.35
CA PHE A 33 6.97 3.76 -3.86
C PHE A 33 6.16 4.91 -4.44
N GLN A 34 5.47 4.64 -5.54
CA GLN A 34 4.51 5.58 -6.10
C GLN A 34 3.10 5.25 -5.60
N LEU A 35 2.40 6.25 -5.08
CA LEU A 35 0.98 6.17 -4.77
C LEU A 35 0.18 6.74 -5.94
N LYS A 36 -0.67 5.92 -6.54
CA LYS A 36 -1.62 6.37 -7.57
C LYS A 36 -3.03 6.27 -7.02
N ARG A 37 -3.75 7.39 -7.05
CA ARG A 37 -5.17 7.43 -6.75
C ARG A 37 -5.95 7.05 -8.00
N SER A 38 -6.80 6.05 -7.90
CA SER A 38 -7.67 5.65 -9.03
C SER A 38 -8.77 6.67 -9.32
N TYR A 39 -9.02 7.57 -8.38
CA TYR A 39 -10.10 8.57 -8.38
C TYR A 39 -9.56 10.03 -8.41
N ALA A 40 -8.25 10.23 -8.55
CA ALA A 40 -7.65 11.57 -8.65
C ALA A 40 -6.48 11.59 -9.64
N HIS A 41 -6.24 12.75 -10.27
CA HIS A 41 -5.26 12.89 -11.35
C HIS A 41 -3.79 12.96 -10.89
N PHE A 42 -3.54 13.22 -9.60
CA PHE A 42 -2.18 13.42 -9.08
C PHE A 42 -1.67 12.18 -8.37
N SER A 43 -0.45 11.75 -8.71
CA SER A 43 0.28 10.72 -7.95
C SER A 43 1.10 11.34 -6.83
N ARG A 44 1.17 10.66 -5.69
CA ARG A 44 2.14 10.94 -4.63
C ARG A 44 3.24 9.90 -4.65
N TYR A 45 4.26 10.10 -3.85
CA TYR A 45 5.26 9.09 -3.57
C TYR A 45 5.54 9.06 -2.08
N CYS A 46 5.97 7.90 -1.61
CA CYS A 46 6.46 7.76 -0.25
C CYS A 46 7.78 7.00 -0.28
N PHE A 47 8.51 7.16 0.82
CA PHE A 47 9.70 6.38 1.12
C PHE A 47 9.42 5.47 2.30
N VAL A 48 9.93 4.25 2.23
CA VAL A 48 9.82 3.26 3.31
C VAL A 48 11.16 2.59 3.44
N ASN A 49 11.63 2.45 4.68
CA ASN A 49 12.87 1.76 4.94
C ASN A 49 12.83 0.32 4.38
N GLU A 50 13.93 -0.19 3.85
CA GLU A 50 14.02 -1.54 3.30
C GLU A 50 13.75 -2.66 4.31
N TYR A 51 13.89 -2.34 5.60
CA TYR A 51 13.55 -3.19 6.75
C TYR A 51 12.18 -2.86 7.35
N GLY A 52 11.50 -1.86 6.79
CA GLY A 52 10.13 -1.50 7.13
C GLY A 52 9.17 -2.62 6.77
N THR A 53 8.05 -2.63 7.47
CA THR A 53 6.99 -3.61 7.32
C THR A 53 5.94 -3.16 6.31
N VAL A 54 5.11 -4.08 5.84
CA VAL A 54 3.95 -3.74 4.97
C VAL A 54 3.05 -2.72 5.68
N ARG A 55 2.90 -2.84 7.00
CA ARG A 55 2.19 -1.87 7.81
C ARG A 55 2.79 -0.47 7.72
N ASP A 56 4.11 -0.34 7.85
CA ASP A 56 4.79 0.96 7.77
C ASP A 56 4.58 1.61 6.40
N LEU A 57 4.59 0.80 5.33
CA LEU A 57 4.23 1.25 3.99
C LEU A 57 2.81 1.79 3.92
N LEU A 58 1.82 1.05 4.43
CA LEU A 58 0.42 1.48 4.40
C LEU A 58 0.18 2.75 5.22
N TYR A 59 0.78 2.89 6.41
CA TYR A 59 0.66 4.12 7.18
C TYR A 59 1.24 5.33 6.45
N ASN A 60 2.42 5.20 5.83
CA ASN A 60 3.00 6.29 5.06
C ASN A 60 2.12 6.67 3.86
N MET A 61 1.44 5.69 3.24
CA MET A 61 0.50 5.93 2.15
C MET A 61 -0.77 6.62 2.62
N GLU A 62 -1.34 6.20 3.75
CA GLU A 62 -2.50 6.87 4.38
C GLU A 62 -2.18 8.32 4.74
N ASP A 63 -1.04 8.55 5.37
CA ASP A 63 -0.57 9.90 5.73
C ASP A 63 -0.39 10.77 4.48
N SER A 64 0.09 10.17 3.37
CA SER A 64 0.22 10.84 2.07
C SER A 64 -1.11 11.20 1.40
N LEU A 65 -2.23 10.60 1.82
CA LEU A 65 -3.58 10.99 1.40
C LEU A 65 -4.11 12.15 2.25
N GLY A 66 -3.60 12.35 3.47
CA GLY A 66 -4.13 13.34 4.41
C GLY A 66 -4.18 14.76 3.86
N GLY A 67 -5.37 15.37 3.86
CA GLY A 67 -5.57 16.82 3.70
C GLY A 67 -6.05 17.32 2.33
N GLU A 68 -6.04 16.47 1.29
CA GLU A 68 -6.45 16.87 -0.07
C GLU A 68 -7.51 15.96 -0.70
N GLU A 69 -7.91 14.88 -0.04
CA GLU A 69 -8.92 13.97 -0.61
C GLU A 69 -10.32 14.56 -0.54
N PRO A 70 -11.16 14.32 -1.57
CA PRO A 70 -12.59 14.56 -1.44
C PRO A 70 -13.14 13.78 -0.26
N ALA A 71 -14.08 14.38 0.48
CA ALA A 71 -14.75 13.70 1.56
C ALA A 71 -15.42 12.42 1.01
N LEU A 72 -15.14 11.29 1.67
CA LEU A 72 -15.79 10.03 1.32
C LEU A 72 -17.21 10.03 1.90
N PRO A 73 -18.24 9.72 1.09
CA PRO A 73 -19.56 9.38 1.58
C PRO A 73 -19.52 8.27 2.62
N GLU A 74 -20.52 8.26 3.50
CA GLU A 74 -20.70 7.18 4.46
C GLU A 74 -20.79 5.82 3.75
N GLY A 75 -20.11 4.82 4.31
CA GLY A 75 -20.04 3.47 3.75
C GLY A 75 -18.97 3.27 2.67
N LEU A 76 -18.32 4.34 2.20
CA LEU A 76 -17.17 4.23 1.31
C LEU A 76 -15.86 4.30 2.09
N HIS A 77 -14.88 3.51 1.65
CA HIS A 77 -13.55 3.45 2.28
C HIS A 77 -12.44 3.31 1.25
N VAL A 78 -11.22 3.70 1.64
CA VAL A 78 -10.02 3.55 0.80
C VAL A 78 -9.35 2.21 1.06
N GLU A 79 -8.93 1.57 -0.03
CA GLU A 79 -8.12 0.36 -0.03
C GLU A 79 -6.84 0.56 -0.83
N PHE A 80 -5.76 -0.07 -0.39
CA PHE A 80 -4.49 -0.08 -1.11
C PHE A 80 -4.31 -1.38 -1.88
N HIS A 81 -4.04 -1.26 -3.18
CA HIS A 81 -3.93 -2.39 -4.09
C HIS A 81 -2.56 -2.43 -4.74
N PHE A 82 -1.94 -3.61 -4.76
CA PHE A 82 -0.72 -3.89 -5.51
C PHE A 82 -0.99 -5.04 -6.47
N ARG A 83 -0.67 -4.86 -7.76
CA ARG A 83 -0.92 -5.89 -8.80
C ARG A 83 -2.36 -6.46 -8.79
N LYS A 84 -3.35 -5.61 -8.51
CA LYS A 84 -4.79 -5.97 -8.39
C LYS A 84 -5.17 -6.79 -7.16
N GLN A 85 -4.26 -6.96 -6.20
CA GLN A 85 -4.51 -7.60 -4.92
C GLN A 85 -4.57 -6.54 -3.82
N LEU A 86 -5.52 -6.69 -2.89
CA LEU A 86 -5.62 -5.89 -1.68
C LEU A 86 -4.39 -6.11 -0.79
N VAL A 87 -3.72 -5.03 -0.44
CA VAL A 87 -2.56 -5.06 0.47
C VAL A 87 -3.08 -4.97 1.90
N ILE A 88 -2.99 -6.09 2.61
CA ILE A 88 -3.36 -6.18 4.02
C ILE A 88 -2.15 -5.79 4.89
N PRO A 89 -2.35 -5.02 5.98
CA PRO A 89 -1.30 -4.74 6.95
C PRO A 89 -0.66 -6.03 7.49
N SER A 90 0.67 -6.04 7.59
CA SER A 90 1.41 -7.12 8.24
C SER A 90 2.74 -6.61 8.79
N ASN A 91 3.29 -7.32 9.78
CA ASN A 91 4.62 -7.08 10.32
C ASN A 91 5.74 -7.72 9.48
N GLU A 92 5.41 -8.28 8.31
CA GLU A 92 6.42 -8.79 7.39
C GLU A 92 7.16 -7.65 6.71
N ILE A 93 8.46 -7.83 6.51
CA ILE A 93 9.31 -6.85 5.81
C ILE A 93 8.81 -6.72 4.37
N VAL A 94 8.64 -5.50 3.88
CA VAL A 94 8.11 -5.17 2.53
C VAL A 94 8.82 -5.95 1.41
N THR A 95 10.12 -6.17 1.55
CA THR A 95 10.97 -6.87 0.57
C THR A 95 10.97 -8.39 0.67
N ARG A 96 10.36 -8.97 1.71
CA ARG A 96 10.45 -10.40 2.05
C ARG A 96 9.10 -11.06 2.32
N ARG A 97 8.01 -10.45 1.86
CA ARG A 97 6.68 -10.99 2.11
C ARG A 97 6.60 -12.42 1.58
N ALA A 98 6.14 -13.36 2.43
CA ALA A 98 6.28 -14.80 2.18
C ALA A 98 5.43 -15.28 0.99
N ASP A 99 4.33 -14.57 0.72
CA ASP A 99 3.58 -14.65 -0.53
C ASP A 99 4.39 -13.98 -1.65
N SER A 100 5.20 -14.79 -2.33
CA SER A 100 6.17 -14.32 -3.35
C SER A 100 5.63 -13.34 -4.41
N GLU A 101 4.32 -13.27 -4.61
CA GLU A 101 3.62 -12.35 -5.52
C GLU A 101 3.62 -10.88 -5.05
N MET A 102 3.73 -10.64 -3.74
CA MET A 102 3.72 -9.31 -3.11
C MET A 102 5.11 -8.81 -2.70
N ASN A 103 6.20 -9.47 -3.12
CA ASN A 103 7.54 -8.93 -2.91
C ASN A 103 7.72 -7.59 -3.64
N MET A 104 7.95 -6.54 -2.86
CA MET A 104 8.10 -5.15 -3.29
C MET A 104 9.56 -4.71 -3.08
N ASP A 105 10.29 -4.39 -4.16
CA ASP A 105 11.73 -4.06 -4.09
C ASP A 105 12.01 -2.56 -4.36
N GLY A 106 10.98 -1.72 -4.28
CA GLY A 106 11.02 -0.31 -4.61
C GLY A 106 10.84 -0.05 -6.11
N GLY A 107 10.25 1.11 -6.45
CA GLY A 107 9.86 1.49 -7.80
C GLY A 107 8.47 1.01 -8.21
N GLU A 108 7.77 0.27 -7.35
CA GLU A 108 6.41 -0.17 -7.59
C GLU A 108 5.36 0.94 -7.38
N THR A 109 4.22 0.77 -8.06
CA THR A 109 3.02 1.61 -7.87
C THR A 109 2.01 0.88 -7.01
N ILE A 110 1.58 1.52 -5.92
CA ILE A 110 0.44 1.14 -5.09
C ILE A 110 -0.76 2.00 -5.51
N TYR A 111 -1.91 1.38 -5.63
CA TYR A 111 -3.15 2.04 -6.03
C TYR A 111 -4.03 2.27 -4.81
N ALA A 112 -4.34 3.53 -4.51
CA ALA A 112 -5.43 3.87 -3.60
C ALA A 112 -6.74 3.86 -4.40
N LYS A 113 -7.69 3.05 -3.97
CA LYS A 113 -9.00 2.84 -4.59
C LYS A 113 -10.09 3.01 -3.55
N VAL A 114 -11.29 3.38 -3.98
CA VAL A 114 -12.44 3.50 -3.08
C VAL A 114 -13.40 2.35 -3.33
N PHE A 115 -13.89 1.75 -2.26
CA PHE A 115 -14.83 0.65 -2.26
C PHE A 115 -15.95 0.87 -1.26
N ASP A 116 -17.05 0.14 -1.43
CA ASP A 116 -18.05 -0.08 -0.39
C ASP A 116 -17.87 -1.47 0.28
N VAL A 117 -18.71 -1.76 1.26
CA VAL A 117 -18.73 -3.05 1.98
C VAL A 117 -19.08 -4.23 1.07
N ASP A 118 -19.89 -4.02 0.04
CA ASP A 118 -20.32 -5.07 -0.89
C ASP A 118 -19.22 -5.41 -1.91
N GLY A 119 -18.21 -4.56 -2.06
CA GLY A 119 -17.05 -4.77 -2.91
C GLY A 119 -17.08 -4.05 -4.26
N TYR A 120 -17.99 -3.10 -4.46
CA TYR A 120 -18.02 -2.26 -5.65
C TYR A 120 -16.93 -1.20 -5.57
N GLU A 121 -16.13 -1.08 -6.63
CA GLU A 121 -15.13 -0.02 -6.75
C GLU A 121 -15.83 1.27 -7.19
N TYR A 122 -15.51 2.40 -6.57
CA TYR A 122 -16.04 3.70 -6.92
C TYR A 122 -14.99 4.56 -7.63
N GLU A 123 -15.45 5.43 -8.54
CA GLU A 123 -14.68 6.52 -9.11
C GLU A 123 -15.28 7.87 -8.76
N TRP A 124 -14.41 8.88 -8.73
CA TRP A 124 -14.80 10.26 -8.53
C TRP A 124 -14.80 10.98 -9.87
N ASP A 125 -15.85 11.72 -10.17
CA ASP A 125 -16.01 12.49 -11.42
C ASP A 125 -15.08 13.73 -11.51
N GLY A 126 -14.36 14.04 -10.43
CA GLY A 126 -13.45 15.18 -10.36
C GLY A 126 -14.09 16.45 -9.81
N GLY A 127 -15.31 16.42 -9.28
CA GLY A 127 -15.91 17.63 -8.70
C GLY A 127 -17.16 17.47 -7.84
N SER A 128 -17.92 16.38 -7.94
CA SER A 128 -19.29 16.37 -7.39
C SER A 128 -19.77 15.01 -6.88
N GLU A 129 -19.49 13.90 -7.60
CA GLU A 129 -20.16 12.62 -7.33
C GLU A 129 -19.24 11.40 -7.40
N TRP A 130 -19.51 10.45 -6.49
CA TRP A 130 -18.92 9.12 -6.49
C TRP A 130 -19.85 8.16 -7.24
N THR A 131 -19.31 7.45 -8.22
CA THR A 131 -20.08 6.50 -9.03
C THR A 131 -19.49 5.10 -8.93
N ALA A 132 -20.36 4.11 -8.73
CA ALA A 132 -19.95 2.72 -8.69
C ALA A 132 -19.55 2.25 -10.10
N LYS A 133 -18.36 1.67 -10.22
CA LYS A 133 -17.92 1.02 -11.45
C LYS A 133 -18.74 -0.24 -11.69
N PRO A 134 -19.08 -0.54 -12.96
CA PRO A 134 -19.74 -1.79 -13.28
C PRO A 134 -18.84 -2.97 -12.93
N ASN A 135 -19.23 -3.73 -11.91
CA ASN A 135 -18.59 -4.98 -11.53
C ASN A 135 -19.65 -6.09 -11.46
N ARG A 136 -19.43 -7.18 -12.22
CA ARG A 136 -20.37 -8.32 -12.26
C ARG A 136 -20.19 -9.28 -11.08
N ARG A 137 -19.06 -9.20 -10.38
CA ARG A 137 -18.70 -10.07 -9.25
C ARG A 137 -17.89 -9.26 -8.23
N PRO A 138 -18.53 -8.33 -7.51
CA PRO A 138 -17.88 -7.70 -6.37
C PRO A 138 -17.56 -8.78 -5.32
N ILE A 139 -16.40 -8.65 -4.68
CA ILE A 139 -16.03 -9.50 -3.55
C ILE A 139 -16.37 -8.67 -2.32
N PRO A 140 -17.18 -9.14 -1.36
CA PRO A 140 -17.49 -8.36 -0.17
C PRO A 140 -16.26 -8.05 0.68
N ARG A 141 -16.41 -7.06 1.56
CA ARG A 141 -15.38 -6.59 2.48
C ARG A 141 -15.85 -6.70 3.92
N ILE A 142 -14.93 -7.07 4.79
CA ILE A 142 -15.12 -7.00 6.23
C ILE A 142 -14.09 -6.06 6.84
N LEU A 143 -14.57 -5.21 7.75
CA LEU A 143 -13.73 -4.36 8.57
C LEU A 143 -13.23 -5.19 9.76
N VAL A 144 -11.92 -5.36 9.86
CA VAL A 144 -11.29 -6.08 10.95
C VAL A 144 -10.71 -5.08 11.93
N GLU A 145 -11.19 -5.14 13.17
CA GLU A 145 -10.57 -4.44 14.28
C GLU A 145 -9.30 -5.19 14.70
N SER A 146 -8.19 -4.46 14.85
CA SER A 146 -6.92 -5.05 15.27
C SER A 146 -6.27 -4.21 16.36
N GLU A 147 -6.09 -4.84 17.52
CA GLU A 147 -5.30 -4.27 18.61
C GLU A 147 -3.82 -4.15 18.24
N GLU A 148 -3.30 -5.09 17.44
CA GLU A 148 -1.90 -5.15 16.99
C GLU A 148 -1.55 -3.99 16.05
N TYR A 149 -2.52 -3.55 15.24
CA TYR A 149 -2.31 -2.50 14.24
C TYR A 149 -2.92 -1.15 14.63
N HIS A 150 -3.47 -1.00 15.84
CA HIS A 150 -4.00 0.26 16.41
C HIS A 150 -5.02 1.02 15.53
N LYS A 151 -5.43 0.43 14.42
CA LYS A 151 -6.37 0.93 13.41
C LYS A 151 -7.06 -0.27 12.77
N PRO A 152 -8.36 -0.16 12.46
CA PRO A 152 -9.03 -1.21 11.72
C PRO A 152 -8.57 -1.22 10.26
N TYR A 153 -8.68 -2.37 9.60
CA TYR A 153 -8.35 -2.51 8.18
C TYR A 153 -9.37 -3.38 7.46
N TRP A 154 -9.50 -3.18 6.15
CA TRP A 154 -10.41 -3.95 5.31
C TRP A 154 -9.74 -5.19 4.76
N MET A 155 -10.48 -6.29 4.67
CA MET A 155 -10.06 -7.49 3.95
C MET A 155 -11.21 -8.11 3.17
N TYR A 156 -10.88 -9.02 2.25
CA TYR A 156 -11.89 -9.80 1.54
C TYR A 156 -12.68 -10.66 2.52
N ASP A 157 -14.01 -10.60 2.43
CA ASP A 157 -14.89 -11.56 3.07
C ASP A 157 -15.18 -12.69 2.07
N PHE A 158 -14.61 -13.85 2.32
CA PHE A 158 -14.82 -15.04 1.51
C PHE A 158 -15.97 -15.92 2.04
N GLY A 159 -16.60 -15.54 3.17
CA GLY A 159 -17.48 -16.40 3.94
C GLY A 159 -16.72 -17.56 4.60
N ASP A 160 -17.26 -18.05 5.72
CA ASP A 160 -16.87 -19.35 6.25
C ASP A 160 -17.49 -20.43 5.32
N GLU A 161 -16.66 -21.13 4.55
CA GLU A 161 -17.07 -22.37 3.85
C GLU A 161 -17.36 -23.52 4.83
#